data_AF-A0A177Q3N6-F1
#
_entry.id   AF-A0A177Q3N6-F1
#
_cell.length_a   1.000
_cell.length_b   1.000
_cell.length_c   1.000
_cell.angle_alpha   90.00
_cell.angle_beta   90.00
_cell.angle_gamma   90.00
#
_symmetry.space_group_name_H-M   'P 1'
#
loop_
_entity.id
_entity.type
_entity.pdbx_description
1 polymer ?
#
loop_
_entity_poly.entity_id
_entity_poly.type
_entity_poly.pdbx_seq_one_letter_code
_entity_poly.pdbx_strand_id
1 'polypeptide(L)'
;MKFLVTGALAVMLAFALVACDPGDSTDATVGPGTPTPVSDEEYLRVTCTGLQKFSDALVSKAKPEDIRAVIAAYVADLQAISPPTDIAKFHAEYIAYLQAAESEPLKLTTEPPLPPEKARQRIAVKESQVEECKHPTFFSDDYQD
;
A
#
# COMPACT_ATOMS: atom_id res chain seq x y z
N MET A 1 8.59 55.32 22.82
CA MET A 1 9.25 55.37 21.49
C MET A 1 8.97 54.00 20.86
N LYS A 2 7.93 53.73 20.04
CA LYS A 2 7.47 54.29 18.76
C LYS A 2 8.56 54.30 17.67
N PHE A 3 8.65 53.20 16.94
CA PHE A 3 9.03 53.19 15.53
C PHE A 3 7.97 52.43 14.72
N LEU A 4 7.43 53.14 13.73
CA LEU A 4 6.49 52.75 12.70
C LEU A 4 7.27 52.53 11.39
N VAL A 5 6.55 52.05 10.37
CA VAL A 5 6.81 52.14 8.91
C VAL A 5 7.21 50.79 8.28
N THR A 6 6.29 50.00 7.73
CA THR A 6 5.61 50.05 6.39
C THR A 6 6.39 49.25 5.33
N GLY A 7 5.71 48.28 4.70
CA GLY A 7 6.22 47.59 3.51
C GLY A 7 5.23 46.55 2.99
N ALA A 8 4.13 47.00 2.37
CA ALA A 8 3.22 46.16 1.61
C ALA A 8 3.84 45.83 0.24
N LEU A 9 3.78 44.56 -0.17
CA LEU A 9 3.86 44.20 -1.59
C LEU A 9 2.80 43.12 -1.88
N ALA A 10 1.71 43.55 -2.49
CA ALA A 10 0.69 42.70 -3.08
C ALA A 10 1.17 42.20 -4.44
N VAL A 11 1.03 40.90 -4.70
CA VAL A 11 1.05 40.36 -6.05
C VAL A 11 -0.28 39.63 -6.27
N MET A 12 -1.23 40.35 -6.84
CA MET A 12 -2.35 39.76 -7.55
C MET A 12 -1.85 39.32 -8.92
N LEU A 13 -2.03 38.04 -9.27
CA LEU A 13 -2.23 37.67 -10.66
C LEU A 13 -3.40 36.70 -10.75
N ALA A 14 -4.54 37.27 -11.12
CA ALA A 14 -5.72 36.56 -11.58
C ALA A 14 -5.44 36.02 -12.99
N PHE A 15 -5.63 34.72 -13.19
CA PHE A 15 -5.90 34.18 -14.53
C PHE A 15 -7.39 33.87 -14.63
N ALA A 16 -8.00 34.49 -15.63
CA ALA A 16 -9.42 34.53 -15.88
C ALA A 16 -9.93 33.25 -16.56
N LEU A 17 -11.12 32.86 -16.09
CA LEU A 17 -12.23 32.16 -16.73
C LEU A 17 -12.25 32.07 -18.27
N VAL A 18 -12.42 30.85 -18.80
CA VAL A 18 -13.24 30.39 -19.95
C VAL A 18 -13.38 28.86 -19.76
N ALA A 19 -14.50 28.15 -19.76
CA ALA A 19 -15.80 28.34 -20.39
C ALA A 19 -16.96 27.83 -19.50
N CYS A 20 -18.13 28.38 -19.81
CA CYS A 20 -19.45 28.02 -19.33
C CYS A 20 -19.92 26.72 -20.00
N ASP A 21 -20.23 25.69 -19.22
CA ASP A 21 -21.13 24.60 -19.61
C ASP A 21 -22.35 24.65 -18.68
N PRO A 22 -23.56 24.98 -19.16
CA PRO A 22 -24.77 24.95 -18.37
C PRO A 22 -25.41 23.56 -18.51
N GLY A 23 -24.94 22.62 -17.71
CA GLY A 23 -25.40 21.24 -17.72
C GLY A 23 -25.45 20.65 -16.32
N ASP A 24 -26.47 21.06 -15.56
CA ASP A 24 -27.22 20.27 -14.57
C ASP A 24 -26.46 19.37 -13.55
N SER A 25 -26.65 19.73 -12.28
CA SER A 25 -26.77 18.81 -11.14
C SER A 25 -25.59 17.92 -10.76
N THR A 26 -24.70 18.43 -9.91
CA THR A 26 -24.66 18.13 -8.46
C THR A 26 -23.31 18.57 -7.89
N ASP A 27 -23.40 19.39 -6.86
CA ASP A 27 -22.30 19.79 -6.00
C ASP A 27 -21.79 18.56 -5.25
N ALA A 28 -20.89 17.79 -5.89
CA ALA A 28 -20.03 16.85 -5.19
C ALA A 28 -18.79 17.63 -4.77
N THR A 29 -18.89 18.28 -3.62
CA THR A 29 -17.75 18.72 -2.84
C THR A 29 -16.88 17.49 -2.57
N VAL A 30 -15.86 17.24 -3.38
CA VAL A 30 -14.85 16.21 -3.14
C VAL A 30 -14.00 16.71 -1.96
N GLY A 31 -14.48 16.42 -0.75
CA GLY A 31 -13.61 16.36 0.43
C GLY A 31 -12.49 15.34 0.19
N PRO A 32 -11.46 15.28 1.04
CA PRO A 32 -10.42 14.26 0.95
C PRO A 32 -11.07 12.88 1.12
N GLY A 33 -11.42 12.25 0.00
CA GLY A 33 -12.15 10.99 -0.03
C GLY A 33 -11.29 9.89 0.55
N THR A 34 -11.88 9.02 1.36
CA THR A 34 -11.26 7.76 1.75
C THR A 34 -10.75 7.07 0.48
N PRO A 35 -9.47 6.70 0.40
CA PRO A 35 -8.92 6.10 -0.81
C PRO A 35 -9.73 4.85 -1.19
N THR A 36 -10.07 4.74 -2.47
CA THR A 36 -10.88 3.63 -2.99
C THR A 36 -10.10 2.33 -2.88
N PRO A 37 -10.69 1.25 -2.31
CA PRO A 37 -10.07 -0.07 -2.28
C PRO A 37 -9.66 -0.53 -3.68
N VAL A 38 -8.47 -1.11 -3.79
CA VAL A 38 -7.98 -1.73 -5.03
C VAL A 38 -8.66 -3.08 -5.27
N SER A 39 -8.59 -3.59 -6.50
CA SER A 39 -9.11 -4.92 -6.82
C SER A 39 -8.25 -6.02 -6.19
N ASP A 40 -8.78 -7.25 -6.10
CA ASP A 40 -8.02 -8.40 -5.60
C ASP A 40 -6.75 -8.63 -6.45
N GLU A 41 -6.83 -8.44 -7.77
CA GLU A 41 -5.71 -8.63 -8.71
C GLU A 41 -4.64 -7.55 -8.54
N GLU A 42 -5.03 -6.30 -8.30
CA GLU A 42 -4.09 -5.22 -7.97
C GLU A 42 -3.40 -5.47 -6.62
N TYR A 43 -4.18 -5.89 -5.63
CA TYR A 43 -3.65 -6.26 -4.32
C TYR A 43 -2.63 -7.39 -4.44
N LEU A 44 -2.97 -8.45 -5.19
CA LEU A 44 -2.09 -9.57 -5.50
C LEU A 44 -0.82 -9.12 -6.21
N ARG A 45 -0.91 -8.19 -7.18
CA ARG A 45 0.29 -7.69 -7.88
C ARG A 45 1.30 -7.10 -6.91
N VAL A 46 0.84 -6.22 -6.01
CA VAL A 46 1.69 -5.58 -4.99
C VAL A 46 2.25 -6.62 -4.03
N THR A 47 1.39 -7.50 -3.50
CA THR A 47 1.77 -8.54 -2.55
C THR A 47 2.78 -9.51 -3.13
N CYS A 48 2.51 -10.10 -4.30
CA CYS A 48 3.37 -11.08 -4.93
C CYS A 48 4.72 -10.48 -5.35
N THR A 49 4.72 -9.24 -5.88
CA THR A 49 5.96 -8.52 -6.18
C THR A 49 6.83 -8.34 -4.93
N GLY A 50 6.23 -7.91 -3.83
CA GLY A 50 6.95 -7.71 -2.57
C GLY A 50 7.46 -9.00 -1.96
N LEU A 51 6.64 -10.05 -1.94
CA LEU A 51 7.03 -11.39 -1.49
C LEU A 51 8.18 -11.96 -2.30
N GLN A 52 8.15 -11.81 -3.63
CA GLN A 52 9.23 -12.26 -4.50
C GLN A 52 10.53 -11.53 -4.17
N LYS A 53 10.50 -10.18 -4.12
CA LYS A 53 11.68 -9.37 -3.77
C LYS A 53 12.24 -9.72 -2.40
N PHE A 54 11.36 -9.94 -1.41
CA PHE A 54 11.76 -10.32 -0.06
C PHE A 54 12.42 -11.70 -0.03
N SER A 55 11.81 -12.69 -0.70
CA SER A 55 12.36 -14.05 -0.81
C SER A 55 13.71 -14.06 -1.53
N ASP A 56 13.81 -13.35 -2.65
CA ASP A 56 15.06 -13.18 -3.38
C ASP A 56 16.13 -12.51 -2.51
N ALA A 57 15.76 -11.54 -1.68
CA ALA A 57 16.69 -10.88 -0.77
C ALA A 57 17.21 -11.82 0.32
N LEU A 58 16.35 -12.66 0.90
CA LEU A 58 16.75 -13.64 1.92
C LEU A 58 17.78 -14.64 1.38
N VAL A 59 17.71 -14.98 0.08
CA VAL A 59 18.63 -15.93 -0.56
C VAL A 59 19.90 -15.24 -1.08
N SER A 60 19.76 -14.05 -1.68
CA SER A 60 20.84 -13.40 -2.42
C SER A 60 21.64 -12.35 -1.62
N LYS A 61 21.10 -11.83 -0.51
CA LYS A 61 21.75 -10.78 0.28
C LYS A 61 22.37 -11.38 1.53
N ALA A 62 23.67 -11.14 1.72
CA ALA A 62 24.40 -11.57 2.91
C ALA A 62 24.27 -10.60 4.09
N LYS A 63 23.73 -9.40 3.85
CA LYS A 63 23.75 -8.27 4.76
C LYS A 63 22.36 -7.98 5.31
N PRO A 64 22.17 -7.96 6.65
CA PRO A 64 20.89 -7.63 7.27
C PRO A 64 20.32 -6.28 6.83
N GLU A 65 21.17 -5.29 6.58
CA GLU A 65 20.77 -3.97 6.11
C GLU A 65 20.12 -3.98 4.71
N ASP A 66 20.57 -4.86 3.82
CA ASP A 66 20.01 -4.99 2.47
C ASP A 66 18.63 -5.65 2.53
N ILE A 67 18.44 -6.65 3.41
CA ILE A 67 17.15 -7.29 3.65
C ILE A 67 16.18 -6.27 4.27
N ARG A 68 16.65 -5.47 5.22
CA ARG A 68 15.89 -4.39 5.85
C ARG A 68 15.35 -3.39 4.83
N ALA A 69 16.19 -2.97 3.88
CA ALA A 69 15.80 -2.04 2.83
C ALA A 69 14.68 -2.61 1.94
N VAL A 70 14.71 -3.92 1.65
CA VAL A 70 13.67 -4.61 0.89
C VAL A 70 12.36 -4.70 1.67
N ILE A 71 12.42 -5.01 2.97
CA ILE A 71 11.24 -5.01 3.85
C ILE A 71 10.61 -3.61 3.89
N ALA A 72 11.42 -2.55 4.08
CA ALA A 72 10.95 -1.18 4.13
C ALA A 72 10.27 -0.73 2.82
N ALA A 73 10.85 -1.10 1.67
CA ALA A 73 10.25 -0.83 0.37
C ALA A 73 8.91 -1.57 0.21
N TYR A 74 8.83 -2.83 0.64
CA TYR A 74 7.59 -3.59 0.58
C TYR A 74 6.50 -3.01 1.48
N VAL A 75 6.85 -2.58 2.70
CA VAL A 75 5.93 -1.87 3.59
C VAL A 75 5.40 -0.59 2.94
N ALA A 76 6.27 0.19 2.29
CA ALA A 76 5.87 1.41 1.60
C ALA A 76 4.90 1.12 0.43
N ASP A 77 5.18 0.07 -0.36
CA ASP A 77 4.29 -0.36 -1.45
C ASP A 77 2.91 -0.78 -0.93
N LEU A 78 2.86 -1.51 0.19
CA LEU A 78 1.60 -1.89 0.84
C LEU A 78 0.84 -0.67 1.38
N GLN A 79 1.53 0.29 1.99
CA GLN A 79 0.91 1.52 2.52
C GLN A 79 0.40 2.47 1.42
N ALA A 80 0.89 2.32 0.19
CA ALA A 80 0.46 3.12 -0.96
C ALA A 80 -0.88 2.66 -1.55
N ILE A 81 -1.37 1.48 -1.17
CA ILE A 81 -2.64 0.94 -1.65
C ILE A 81 -3.69 0.87 -0.54
N SER A 82 -4.96 0.88 -0.94
CA SER A 82 -6.07 0.56 -0.03
C SER A 82 -6.52 -0.88 -0.29
N PRO A 83 -6.43 -1.79 0.69
CA PRO A 83 -6.82 -3.18 0.49
C PRO A 83 -8.33 -3.34 0.24
N PRO A 84 -8.77 -4.47 -0.36
CA PRO A 84 -10.16 -4.91 -0.26
C PRO A 84 -10.67 -4.82 1.19
N THR A 85 -11.89 -4.35 1.37
CA THR A 85 -12.41 -3.94 2.69
C THR A 85 -12.44 -5.07 3.71
N ASP A 86 -12.70 -6.29 3.26
CA ASP A 86 -12.78 -7.49 4.10
C ASP A 86 -11.41 -8.00 4.57
N ILE A 87 -10.30 -7.52 3.98
CA ILE A 87 -8.93 -7.84 4.40
C ILE A 87 -8.17 -6.65 5.00
N ALA A 88 -8.83 -5.50 5.20
CA ALA A 88 -8.18 -4.30 5.74
C ALA A 88 -7.49 -4.53 7.09
N LYS A 89 -8.11 -5.32 7.98
CA LYS A 89 -7.50 -5.70 9.26
C LYS A 89 -6.21 -6.51 9.06
N PHE A 90 -6.29 -7.56 8.24
CA PHE A 90 -5.14 -8.40 7.90
C PHE A 90 -4.00 -7.55 7.29
N HIS A 91 -4.33 -6.66 6.36
CA HIS A 91 -3.34 -5.80 5.70
C HIS A 91 -2.58 -4.91 6.71
N ALA A 92 -3.29 -4.31 7.68
CA ALA A 92 -2.65 -3.54 8.74
C ALA A 92 -1.78 -4.41 9.65
N GLU A 93 -2.26 -5.60 10.03
CA GLU A 93 -1.50 -6.56 10.84
C GLU A 93 -0.24 -7.07 10.12
N TYR A 94 -0.33 -7.30 8.81
CA TYR A 94 0.78 -7.76 7.99
C TYR A 94 1.84 -6.67 7.80
N ILE A 95 1.43 -5.41 7.60
CA ILE A 95 2.36 -4.28 7.62
C ILE A 95 3.09 -4.20 8.96
N ALA A 96 2.38 -4.32 10.09
CA ALA A 96 2.99 -4.30 11.41
C ALA A 96 3.96 -5.48 11.62
N TYR A 97 3.62 -6.66 11.11
CA TYR A 97 4.49 -7.83 11.12
C TYR A 97 5.80 -7.57 10.34
N LEU A 98 5.71 -7.00 9.13
CA LEU A 98 6.88 -6.64 8.33
C LEU A 98 7.72 -5.53 9.00
N GLN A 99 7.08 -4.55 9.62
CA GLN A 99 7.80 -3.52 10.38
C GLN A 99 8.52 -4.10 11.62
N ALA A 100 7.93 -5.09 12.28
CA ALA A 100 8.62 -5.82 13.36
C ALA A 100 9.82 -6.59 12.80
N ALA A 101 9.65 -7.24 11.64
CA ALA A 101 10.72 -7.92 10.91
C ALA A 101 11.89 -6.98 10.58
N GLU A 102 11.61 -5.71 10.28
CA GLU A 102 12.63 -4.71 9.97
C GLU A 102 13.66 -4.58 11.10
N SER A 103 13.22 -4.66 12.36
CA SER A 103 14.11 -4.48 13.51
C SER A 103 15.07 -5.66 13.71
N GLU A 104 14.61 -6.88 13.43
CA GLU A 104 15.36 -8.13 13.59
C GLU A 104 15.14 -9.12 12.40
N PRO A 105 15.61 -8.79 11.19
CA PRO A 105 15.19 -9.45 9.95
C PRO A 105 15.61 -10.93 9.83
N LEU A 106 16.56 -11.38 10.66
CA LEU A 106 17.04 -12.76 10.68
C LEU A 106 16.41 -13.60 11.81
N LYS A 107 15.54 -13.02 12.64
CA LYS A 107 14.93 -13.69 13.81
C LYS A 107 13.42 -13.77 13.70
N LEU A 108 12.91 -13.88 12.47
CA LEU A 108 11.49 -14.05 12.22
C LEU A 108 11.02 -15.43 12.69
N THR A 109 10.70 -15.54 13.97
CA THR A 109 10.14 -16.75 14.59
C THR A 109 8.63 -16.66 14.82
N THR A 110 8.06 -15.47 14.62
CA THR A 110 6.62 -15.23 14.73
C THR A 110 5.96 -15.62 13.42
N GLU A 111 4.85 -16.36 13.49
CA GLU A 111 4.04 -16.67 12.32
C GLU A 111 3.38 -15.39 11.78
N PRO A 112 3.36 -15.16 10.46
CA PRO A 112 2.66 -14.02 9.90
C PRO A 112 1.15 -14.12 10.18
N PRO A 113 0.44 -12.98 10.28
CA PRO A 113 -1.02 -13.01 10.36
C PRO A 113 -1.60 -13.68 9.10
N LEU A 114 -2.78 -14.28 9.25
CA LEU A 114 -3.50 -14.90 8.14
C LEU A 114 -4.70 -14.05 7.71
N PRO A 115 -4.96 -13.92 6.39
CA PRO A 115 -6.20 -13.33 5.93
C PRO A 115 -7.41 -14.17 6.34
N PRO A 116 -8.61 -13.58 6.43
CA PRO A 116 -9.85 -14.33 6.64
C PRO A 116 -10.06 -15.41 5.57
N GLU A 117 -10.55 -16.58 5.97
CA GLU A 117 -10.69 -17.75 5.08
C GLU A 117 -11.44 -17.45 3.78
N LYS A 118 -12.58 -16.73 3.87
CA LYS A 118 -13.35 -16.33 2.68
C LYS A 118 -12.56 -15.47 1.71
N ALA A 119 -11.70 -14.60 2.23
CA ALA A 119 -10.83 -13.77 1.40
C ALA A 119 -9.72 -14.61 0.78
N ARG A 120 -9.12 -15.56 1.53
CA ARG A 120 -8.14 -16.51 0.98
C ARG A 120 -8.73 -17.28 -0.18
N GLN A 121 -9.87 -17.95 -0.02
CA GLN A 121 -10.52 -18.70 -1.08
C GLN A 121 -10.84 -17.84 -2.32
N ARG A 122 -11.34 -16.61 -2.12
CA ARG A 122 -11.65 -15.69 -3.22
C ARG A 122 -10.41 -15.21 -3.96
N ILE A 123 -9.34 -14.91 -3.24
CA ILE A 123 -8.12 -14.32 -3.80
C ILE A 123 -7.21 -15.40 -4.40
N ALA A 124 -7.12 -16.57 -3.78
CA ALA A 124 -6.31 -17.72 -4.24
C ALA A 124 -6.58 -18.09 -5.70
N VAL A 125 -7.86 -18.18 -6.08
CA VAL A 125 -8.25 -18.55 -7.45
C VAL A 125 -7.82 -17.53 -8.51
N LYS A 126 -7.40 -16.33 -8.09
CA LYS A 126 -6.92 -15.24 -8.96
C LYS A 126 -5.41 -15.17 -9.06
N GLU A 127 -4.65 -15.89 -8.22
CA GLU A 127 -3.18 -15.86 -8.24
C GLU A 127 -2.63 -16.24 -9.62
N SER A 128 -3.21 -17.26 -10.27
CA SER A 128 -2.84 -17.69 -11.62
C SER A 128 -3.05 -16.64 -12.72
N GLN A 129 -3.82 -15.59 -12.43
CA GLN A 129 -4.14 -14.50 -13.38
C GLN A 129 -3.19 -13.31 -13.23
N VAL A 130 -2.30 -13.34 -12.22
CA VAL A 130 -1.35 -12.27 -11.90
C VAL A 130 0.06 -12.77 -12.15
N GLU A 131 0.76 -12.18 -13.13
CA GLU A 131 2.07 -12.68 -13.59
C GLU A 131 3.14 -12.68 -12.50
N GLU A 132 3.02 -11.78 -11.52
CA GLU A 132 3.93 -11.64 -10.39
C GLU A 132 3.75 -12.75 -9.34
N CYS A 133 2.61 -13.44 -9.33
CA CYS A 133 2.31 -14.51 -8.36
C CYS A 133 2.86 -15.87 -8.84
N LYS A 134 4.18 -16.01 -8.80
CA LYS A 134 4.90 -17.24 -9.22
C LYS A 134 5.16 -18.24 -8.10
N HIS A 135 4.91 -17.84 -6.86
CA HIS A 135 5.13 -18.63 -5.65
C HIS A 135 3.87 -18.60 -4.79
N PRO A 136 3.63 -19.64 -3.97
CA PRO A 136 2.53 -19.64 -3.02
C PRO A 136 2.58 -18.40 -2.12
N THR A 137 1.43 -17.79 -1.91
CA THR A 137 1.24 -16.71 -0.94
C THR A 137 0.46 -17.22 0.27
N PHE A 138 0.25 -16.35 1.26
CA PHE A 138 -0.67 -16.62 2.39
C PHE A 138 -2.15 -16.74 1.98
N PHE A 139 -2.46 -16.55 0.69
CA PHE A 139 -3.77 -16.87 0.11
C PHE A 139 -3.83 -18.27 -0.48
N SER A 140 -2.72 -18.87 -0.87
CA SER A 140 -2.69 -20.16 -1.56
C SER A 140 -3.19 -21.31 -0.69
N ASP A 141 -3.78 -22.32 -1.32
CA ASP A 141 -4.36 -23.48 -0.64
C ASP A 141 -3.32 -24.29 0.15
N ASP A 142 -2.06 -24.31 -0.28
CA ASP A 142 -0.96 -25.01 0.39
C ASP A 142 -0.60 -24.41 1.77
N TYR A 143 -1.09 -23.20 2.09
CA TYR A 143 -0.93 -22.59 3.42
C TYR A 143 -2.00 -23.09 4.42
N GLN A 144 -2.91 -23.98 4.01
CA GLN A 144 -4.05 -24.44 4.81
C GLN A 144 -3.85 -25.81 5.50
N ASP A 145 -2.71 -26.47 5.27
CA ASP A 145 -2.29 -27.74 5.89
C ASP A 145 -1.28 -27.55 7.03
#